data_AF-A0A8H7D2I1-F1
#
_entry.id   AF-A0A8H7D2I1-F1
#
_cell.length_a   1.000
_cell.length_b   1.000
_cell.length_c   1.000
_cell.angle_alpha   90.00
_cell.angle_beta   90.00
_cell.angle_gamma   90.00
#
_symmetry.space_group_name_H-M   'P 1'
#
loop_
_entity.id
_entity.type
_entity.pdbx_description
1 polymer ?
#
loop_
_entity_poly.entity_id
_entity_poly.type
_entity_poly.pdbx_seq_one_letter_code
_entity_poly.pdbx_strand_id
1 'polypeptide(L)'
;MEGGRDHRAFTAAPHLNENKTHLNFFITQTSLKRVAGLGGMISDPQRVFETLNVVGPPGISHYMASMRFHLFRDSVQADVKETKMVPNLTRNPTPCFQDDNITVYGIPILPMNGLAVPDQSEGTSTKKDIAWRDRVIILRRLGIMFPEKRQTHWPLDHPFNNPDHSFNQQLPSLYPPDSLPTMAYVAVLHPFDLKSLGEREALTYGDNTTPPLNLTVVIILDVPSPSYVASLLDSFTRSPLYRDGQSQSPKYTIHSIFHLCGDGVLDDARYVEFMNNFPRGTNHIISSPEHDRDLVTFENVHQSTMNRLDPVVFPGPKFSPEPKKGWSEISGLPANSFPLEPGLALHIRPSLRPAVFFPPPVKDPTVTQFDLSPSALKEFEKVQEEARTTDWGYQRMLLRRSKEGRDSSKYGRLRGRIMSI
;
A
#
# COMPACT_ATOMS: atom_id res chain seq x y z
N MET A 1 -3.31 13.80 -5.45
CA MET A 1 -3.98 12.98 -6.50
C MET A 1 -5.44 13.38 -6.66
N GLU A 2 -5.86 13.63 -7.90
CA GLU A 2 -7.26 13.78 -8.27
C GLU A 2 -7.76 12.48 -8.91
N GLY A 3 -8.72 11.81 -8.29
CA GLY A 3 -9.18 10.48 -8.67
C GLY A 3 -9.99 10.44 -9.98
N GLY A 4 -10.32 11.59 -10.59
CA GLY A 4 -11.19 11.65 -11.77
C GLY A 4 -10.66 10.93 -13.02
N ARG A 5 -9.39 10.52 -13.04
CA ARG A 5 -8.75 9.85 -14.19
C ARG A 5 -8.13 8.49 -13.84
N ASP A 6 -8.37 7.96 -12.65
CA ASP A 6 -7.71 6.74 -12.16
C ASP A 6 -7.96 5.54 -13.07
N HIS A 7 -9.21 5.35 -13.51
CA HIS A 7 -9.57 4.29 -14.49
C HIS A 7 -8.65 4.31 -15.72
N ARG A 8 -8.41 5.48 -16.31
CA ARG A 8 -7.57 5.59 -17.51
C ARG A 8 -6.11 5.24 -17.21
N ALA A 9 -5.62 5.61 -16.03
CA ALA A 9 -4.25 5.26 -15.60
C ALA A 9 -4.08 3.74 -15.50
N PHE A 10 -5.09 3.05 -14.98
CA PHE A 10 -5.10 1.59 -14.95
C PHE A 10 -5.13 0.95 -16.34
N THR A 11 -5.97 1.43 -17.26
CA THR A 11 -6.01 0.90 -18.63
C THR A 11 -4.68 1.10 -19.37
N ALA A 12 -3.97 2.21 -19.08
CA ALA A 12 -2.65 2.49 -19.64
C ALA A 12 -1.53 1.61 -19.07
N ALA A 13 -1.76 0.92 -17.95
CA ALA A 13 -0.80 0.07 -17.26
C ALA A 13 -1.26 -1.41 -17.30
N PRO A 14 -1.02 -2.14 -18.42
CA PRO A 14 -1.58 -3.48 -18.64
C PRO A 14 -1.15 -4.52 -17.60
N HIS A 15 0.00 -4.34 -16.96
CA HIS A 15 0.46 -5.21 -15.86
C HIS A 15 -0.39 -5.09 -14.58
N LEU A 16 -1.21 -4.05 -14.45
CA LEU A 16 -2.15 -3.86 -13.33
C LEU A 16 -3.54 -4.46 -13.63
N ASN A 17 -3.76 -5.01 -14.83
CA ASN A 17 -5.04 -5.54 -15.28
C ASN A 17 -5.14 -7.06 -15.08
N GLU A 18 -4.73 -7.53 -13.91
CA GLU A 18 -4.89 -8.94 -13.54
C GLU A 18 -6.35 -9.19 -13.13
N ASN A 19 -6.95 -10.25 -13.70
CA ASN A 19 -8.27 -10.71 -13.28
C ASN A 19 -8.21 -11.19 -11.83
N LYS A 20 -8.87 -10.46 -10.93
CA LYS A 20 -8.96 -10.81 -9.51
C LYS A 20 -10.40 -11.15 -9.17
N THR A 21 -10.60 -12.22 -8.41
CA THR A 21 -11.93 -12.62 -7.93
C THR A 21 -12.54 -11.58 -6.98
N HIS A 22 -11.69 -10.89 -6.21
CA HIS A 22 -12.07 -9.88 -5.24
C HIS A 22 -11.43 -8.52 -5.56
N LEU A 23 -12.26 -7.48 -5.63
CA LEU A 23 -11.81 -6.09 -5.76
C LEU A 23 -12.19 -5.30 -4.51
N ASN A 24 -11.18 -4.84 -3.76
CA ASN A 24 -11.37 -4.10 -2.51
C ASN A 24 -10.87 -2.66 -2.67
N PHE A 25 -11.77 -1.69 -2.51
CA PHE A 25 -11.46 -0.26 -2.47
C PHE A 25 -11.50 0.27 -1.04
N PHE A 26 -10.42 0.93 -0.63
CA PHE A 26 -10.31 1.63 0.66
C PHE A 26 -10.22 3.13 0.40
N ILE A 27 -11.34 3.83 0.58
CA ILE A 27 -11.51 5.24 0.25
C ILE A 27 -11.15 6.10 1.46
N THR A 28 -10.13 6.94 1.35
CA THR A 28 -9.70 7.82 2.45
C THR A 28 -10.66 8.99 2.69
N GLN A 29 -11.34 9.49 1.66
CA GLN A 29 -12.26 10.63 1.76
C GLN A 29 -13.36 10.54 0.69
N THR A 30 -14.58 10.99 0.99
CA THR A 30 -15.73 10.99 0.05
C THR A 30 -15.79 12.23 -0.84
N SER A 31 -14.68 12.95 -1.00
CA SER A 31 -14.61 14.12 -1.87
C SER A 31 -14.58 13.70 -3.34
N LEU A 32 -15.18 14.49 -4.24
CA LEU A 32 -15.15 14.20 -5.68
C LEU A 32 -13.71 14.06 -6.20
N LYS A 33 -12.77 14.83 -5.63
CA LYS A 33 -11.33 14.70 -5.93
C LYS A 33 -10.74 13.33 -5.58
N ARG A 34 -11.36 12.51 -4.74
CA ARG A 34 -10.87 11.19 -4.36
C ARG A 34 -11.69 10.05 -4.96
N VAL A 35 -12.98 10.26 -5.20
CA VAL A 35 -13.88 9.17 -5.64
C VAL A 35 -14.35 9.26 -7.09
N ALA A 36 -14.12 10.37 -7.80
CA ALA A 36 -14.70 10.58 -9.14
C ALA A 36 -14.37 9.49 -10.18
N GLY A 37 -13.21 8.83 -10.09
CA GLY A 37 -12.83 7.74 -11.00
C GLY A 37 -13.43 6.38 -10.66
N LEU A 38 -14.01 6.22 -9.46
CA LEU A 38 -14.48 4.93 -8.95
C LEU A 38 -15.55 4.32 -9.85
N GLY A 39 -16.51 5.12 -10.32
CA GLY A 39 -17.56 4.64 -11.22
C GLY A 39 -17.01 4.07 -12.53
N GLY A 40 -16.01 4.74 -13.13
CA GLY A 40 -15.32 4.24 -14.32
C GLY A 40 -14.52 2.97 -14.06
N MET A 41 -13.87 2.87 -12.89
CA MET A 41 -13.11 1.67 -12.52
C MET A 41 -14.01 0.43 -12.32
N ILE A 42 -15.23 0.63 -11.81
CA ILE A 42 -16.18 -0.47 -11.59
C ILE A 42 -16.89 -0.85 -12.89
N SER A 43 -17.19 0.13 -13.75
CA SER A 43 -17.89 -0.12 -15.02
C SER A 43 -17.01 -0.73 -16.10
N ASP A 44 -15.67 -0.69 -15.95
CA ASP A 44 -14.72 -1.22 -16.93
C ASP A 44 -15.05 -2.68 -17.31
N PRO A 45 -15.45 -2.94 -18.57
CA PRO A 45 -15.79 -4.29 -19.02
C PRO A 45 -14.56 -5.21 -19.11
N GLN A 46 -13.34 -4.65 -19.18
CA GLN A 46 -12.12 -5.46 -19.23
C GLN A 46 -11.78 -6.05 -17.86
N ARG A 47 -12.33 -5.50 -16.78
CA ARG A 47 -12.14 -6.01 -15.42
C ARG A 47 -13.23 -7.02 -15.09
N VAL A 48 -12.79 -8.25 -14.87
CA VAL A 48 -13.64 -9.34 -14.39
C VAL A 48 -13.33 -9.59 -12.92
N PHE A 49 -14.30 -9.31 -12.06
CA PHE A 49 -14.30 -9.60 -10.63
C PHE A 49 -15.70 -10.03 -10.20
N GLU A 50 -15.78 -10.93 -9.24
CA GLU A 50 -17.04 -11.48 -8.75
C GLU A 50 -17.58 -10.67 -7.56
N THR A 51 -16.67 -10.12 -6.76
CA THR A 51 -17.00 -9.38 -5.55
C THR A 51 -16.32 -8.02 -5.53
N LEU A 52 -17.07 -7.01 -5.10
CA LEU A 52 -16.63 -5.63 -4.96
C LEU A 52 -16.86 -5.19 -3.52
N ASN A 53 -15.80 -4.93 -2.76
CA ASN A 53 -15.91 -4.32 -1.44
C ASN A 53 -15.47 -2.85 -1.53
N VAL A 54 -16.32 -1.92 -1.12
CA VAL A 54 -15.98 -0.50 -1.01
C VAL A 54 -16.08 -0.09 0.45
N VAL A 55 -14.94 0.20 1.07
CA VAL A 55 -14.83 0.63 2.47
C VAL A 55 -14.40 2.08 2.49
N GLY A 56 -15.10 2.95 3.23
CA GLY A 56 -14.78 4.38 3.27
C GLY A 56 -15.39 5.12 4.46
N PRO A 57 -15.20 6.45 4.56
CA PRO A 57 -15.89 7.27 5.54
C PRO A 57 -17.40 7.36 5.24
N PRO A 58 -18.20 7.90 6.18
CA PRO A 58 -19.62 8.14 5.97
C PRO A 58 -19.91 8.96 4.72
N GLY A 59 -20.95 8.56 3.99
CA GLY A 59 -21.35 9.17 2.73
C GLY A 59 -20.89 8.38 1.49
N ILE A 60 -20.01 7.39 1.63
CA ILE A 60 -19.58 6.56 0.49
C ILE A 60 -20.74 5.72 -0.07
N SER A 61 -21.66 5.25 0.78
CA SER A 61 -22.85 4.51 0.34
C SER A 61 -23.78 5.39 -0.48
N HIS A 62 -23.96 6.64 -0.06
CA HIS A 62 -24.74 7.64 -0.77
C HIS A 62 -24.08 8.02 -2.10
N TYR A 63 -22.77 8.20 -2.10
CA TYR A 63 -22.00 8.45 -3.32
C TYR A 63 -22.18 7.31 -4.34
N MET A 64 -22.03 6.06 -3.90
CA MET A 64 -22.29 4.88 -4.74
C MET A 64 -23.73 4.86 -5.28
N ALA A 65 -24.73 5.11 -4.43
CA ALA A 65 -26.14 5.16 -4.85
C ALA A 65 -26.46 6.32 -5.82
N SER A 66 -25.63 7.36 -5.88
CA SER A 66 -25.74 8.44 -6.87
C SER A 66 -25.35 7.97 -8.28
N MET A 67 -24.53 6.92 -8.40
CA MET A 67 -24.11 6.36 -9.68
C MET A 67 -25.16 5.47 -10.36
N ARG A 68 -26.30 5.21 -9.71
CA ARG A 68 -27.34 4.27 -10.17
C ARG A 68 -27.86 4.47 -11.59
N PHE A 69 -27.66 5.66 -12.16
CA PHE A 69 -28.10 5.98 -13.53
C PHE A 69 -27.09 5.60 -14.61
N HIS A 70 -25.83 5.39 -14.24
CA HIS A 70 -24.74 5.15 -15.19
C HIS A 70 -23.80 4.00 -14.79
N LEU A 71 -24.04 3.38 -13.64
CA LEU A 71 -23.30 2.21 -13.16
C LEU A 71 -24.26 1.04 -12.91
N PHE A 72 -24.05 -0.05 -13.64
CA PHE A 72 -24.78 -1.30 -13.49
C PHE A 72 -23.86 -2.49 -13.82
N ARG A 73 -23.85 -3.53 -12.99
CA ARG A 73 -23.11 -4.77 -13.20
C ARG A 73 -23.94 -5.95 -12.68
N ASP A 74 -24.36 -6.85 -13.57
CA ASP A 74 -25.23 -8.00 -13.27
C ASP A 74 -24.52 -9.21 -12.64
N SER A 75 -23.20 -9.18 -12.64
CA SER A 75 -22.30 -10.30 -12.31
C SER A 75 -21.39 -10.01 -11.12
N VAL A 76 -21.60 -8.87 -10.46
CA VAL A 76 -20.77 -8.39 -9.35
C VAL A 76 -21.61 -8.33 -8.09
N GLN A 77 -21.14 -8.99 -7.03
CA GLN A 77 -21.68 -8.82 -5.68
C GLN A 77 -20.96 -7.64 -5.02
N ALA A 78 -21.68 -6.55 -4.79
CA ALA A 78 -21.11 -5.35 -4.18
C ALA A 78 -21.49 -5.23 -2.69
N ASP A 79 -20.50 -5.02 -1.85
CA ASP A 79 -20.64 -4.68 -0.43
C ASP A 79 -20.02 -3.30 -0.18
N VAL A 80 -20.82 -2.37 0.33
CA VAL A 80 -20.38 -0.99 0.61
C VAL A 80 -20.47 -0.74 2.11
N LYS A 81 -19.32 -0.58 2.75
CA LYS A 81 -19.17 -0.43 4.20
C LYS A 81 -18.71 0.98 4.57
N GLU A 82 -19.50 1.66 5.38
CA GLU A 82 -19.11 2.94 5.97
C GLU A 82 -18.42 2.71 7.32
N THR A 83 -17.23 3.28 7.47
CA THR A 83 -16.44 3.21 8.69
C THR A 83 -16.92 4.27 9.68
N LYS A 84 -16.96 3.91 10.97
CA LYS A 84 -17.37 4.84 12.04
C LYS A 84 -16.34 5.96 12.19
N MET A 85 -16.80 7.21 12.24
CA MET A 85 -15.96 8.41 12.47
C MET A 85 -15.67 8.68 13.96
N VAL A 86 -15.67 7.63 14.77
CA VAL A 86 -15.39 7.74 16.21
C VAL A 86 -14.02 7.12 16.45
N PRO A 87 -13.06 7.85 17.05
CA PRO A 87 -11.75 7.29 17.39
C PRO A 87 -11.93 6.03 18.23
N ASN A 88 -11.41 4.90 17.73
CA ASN A 88 -11.46 3.66 18.49
C ASN A 88 -10.30 3.65 19.50
N LEU A 89 -10.60 4.09 20.73
CA LEU A 89 -9.64 4.18 21.82
C LEU A 89 -9.44 2.85 22.57
N THR A 90 -10.07 1.76 22.11
CA THR A 90 -9.93 0.45 22.75
C THR A 90 -8.60 -0.21 22.37
N ARG A 91 -8.09 -1.09 23.25
CA ARG A 91 -6.88 -1.87 22.97
C ARG A 91 -7.03 -2.80 21.76
N ASN A 92 -8.26 -3.22 21.46
CA ASN A 92 -8.58 -4.13 20.38
C ASN A 92 -9.60 -3.46 19.45
N PRO A 93 -9.15 -2.54 18.56
CA PRO A 93 -10.07 -1.87 17.67
C PRO A 93 -10.75 -2.88 16.74
N THR A 94 -12.02 -2.64 16.43
CA THR A 94 -12.76 -3.46 15.46
C THR A 94 -12.23 -3.17 14.06
N PRO A 95 -11.81 -4.18 13.27
CA PRO A 95 -11.37 -3.96 11.90
C PRO A 95 -12.53 -3.46 11.04
N CYS A 96 -12.23 -2.59 10.08
CA CYS A 96 -13.20 -2.16 9.07
C CYS A 96 -13.30 -3.17 7.91
N PHE A 97 -12.26 -3.98 7.74
CA PHE A 97 -12.20 -5.09 6.80
C PHE A 97 -11.23 -6.14 7.31
N GLN A 98 -11.54 -7.41 7.10
CA GLN A 98 -10.67 -8.54 7.41
C GLN A 98 -10.94 -9.66 6.42
N ASP A 99 -9.87 -10.21 5.88
CA ASP A 99 -9.86 -11.48 5.15
C ASP A 99 -8.73 -12.36 5.70
N ASP A 100 -8.41 -13.44 4.98
CA ASP A 100 -7.38 -14.41 5.38
C ASP A 100 -5.95 -13.84 5.32
N ASN A 101 -5.71 -12.79 4.53
CA ASN A 101 -4.39 -12.26 4.21
C ASN A 101 -4.12 -10.88 4.82
N ILE A 102 -5.17 -10.08 5.05
CA ILE A 102 -5.07 -8.71 5.50
C ILE A 102 -6.15 -8.38 6.53
N THR A 103 -5.79 -7.57 7.51
CA THR A 103 -6.75 -6.91 8.40
C THR A 103 -6.53 -5.42 8.35
N VAL A 104 -7.59 -4.68 8.05
CA VAL A 104 -7.54 -3.23 7.86
C VAL A 104 -8.32 -2.53 8.96
N TYR A 105 -7.66 -1.60 9.63
CA TYR A 105 -8.22 -0.72 10.64
C TYR A 105 -8.34 0.69 10.08
N GLY A 106 -9.50 1.32 10.27
CA GLY A 106 -9.73 2.72 9.91
C GLY A 106 -9.48 3.64 11.10
N ILE A 107 -8.79 4.75 10.85
CA ILE A 107 -8.53 5.82 11.83
C ILE A 107 -9.22 7.09 11.32
N PRO A 108 -10.23 7.61 12.03
CA PRO A 108 -10.82 8.89 11.67
C PRO A 108 -9.85 10.04 11.95
N ILE A 109 -9.72 10.94 10.97
CA ILE A 109 -8.98 12.18 11.06
C ILE A 109 -9.93 13.32 10.69
N LEU A 110 -10.10 14.26 11.61
CA LEU A 110 -11.01 15.39 11.46
C LEU A 110 -10.22 16.70 11.40
N PRO A 111 -10.70 17.70 10.64
CA PRO A 111 -10.10 19.03 10.67
C PRO A 111 -10.42 19.67 12.04
N MET A 112 -9.40 20.13 12.76
CA MET A 112 -9.57 20.80 14.07
C MET A 112 -9.80 22.31 13.95
N ASN A 113 -10.29 22.79 12.79
CA ASN A 113 -10.62 24.20 12.58
C ASN A 113 -11.88 24.59 13.37
N GLY A 114 -11.76 24.74 14.70
CA GLY A 114 -12.68 25.46 15.58
C GLY A 114 -14.14 25.01 15.67
N LEU A 115 -14.59 24.07 14.86
CA LEU A 115 -15.96 23.56 14.90
C LEU A 115 -16.00 22.35 15.83
N ALA A 116 -16.68 22.55 16.97
CA ALA A 116 -17.03 21.50 17.89
C ALA A 116 -17.53 20.28 17.11
N VAL A 117 -16.98 19.11 17.41
CA VAL A 117 -17.60 17.83 17.04
C VAL A 117 -19.07 17.97 17.43
N PRO A 118 -20.03 17.92 16.49
CA PRO A 118 -21.43 18.03 16.86
C PRO A 118 -21.69 16.92 17.87
N ASP A 119 -21.93 17.36 19.11
CA ASP A 119 -22.15 16.50 20.26
C ASP A 119 -23.22 15.48 19.85
N GLN A 120 -22.89 14.19 19.91
CA GLN A 120 -23.86 13.13 19.67
C GLN A 120 -24.77 12.96 20.89
N SER A 121 -25.13 14.05 21.57
CA SER A 121 -26.16 14.03 22.58
C SER A 121 -27.48 13.62 21.93
N GLU A 122 -28.09 12.61 22.55
CA GLU A 122 -29.20 11.82 22.05
C GLU A 122 -30.44 12.68 21.77
N GLY A 123 -30.60 13.13 20.52
CA GLY A 123 -31.82 13.76 20.01
C GLY A 123 -32.86 12.73 19.60
N THR A 124 -33.79 12.45 20.52
CA THR A 124 -35.17 11.93 20.39
C THR A 124 -35.66 11.41 19.03
N SER A 125 -36.08 10.13 19.02
CA SER A 125 -37.00 9.38 18.13
C SER A 125 -37.11 9.71 16.63
N THR A 126 -37.32 10.95 16.20
CA THR A 126 -37.59 11.32 14.80
C THR A 126 -36.36 11.26 13.89
N LYS A 127 -35.14 11.43 14.42
CA LYS A 127 -33.90 11.27 13.63
C LYS A 127 -33.59 9.81 13.30
N LYS A 128 -33.98 8.86 14.16
CA LYS A 128 -33.78 7.42 13.90
C LYS A 128 -34.63 6.93 12.73
N ASP A 129 -35.86 7.44 12.60
CA ASP A 129 -36.76 7.07 11.50
C ASP A 129 -36.28 7.61 10.14
N ILE A 130 -35.74 8.82 10.09
CA ILE A 130 -35.14 9.40 8.88
C ILE A 130 -33.89 8.61 8.47
N ALA A 131 -32.99 8.33 9.42
CA ALA A 131 -31.79 7.55 9.16
C ALA A 131 -32.08 6.11 8.69
N TRP A 132 -33.15 5.50 9.19
CA TRP A 132 -33.59 4.17 8.74
C TRP A 132 -34.17 4.23 7.32
N ARG A 133 -35.03 5.20 7.01
CA ARG A 133 -35.60 5.38 5.66
C ARG A 133 -34.51 5.60 4.62
N ASP A 134 -33.54 6.46 4.91
CA ASP A 134 -32.44 6.75 4.00
C ASP A 134 -31.59 5.50 3.75
N ARG A 135 -31.30 4.71 4.79
CA ARG A 135 -30.59 3.43 4.65
C ARG A 135 -31.34 2.43 3.78
N VAL A 136 -32.64 2.26 3.97
CA VAL A 136 -33.43 1.31 3.16
C VAL A 136 -33.44 1.74 1.69
N ILE A 137 -33.57 3.03 1.42
CA ILE A 137 -33.53 3.58 0.06
C ILE A 137 -32.15 3.36 -0.56
N ILE A 138 -31.07 3.63 0.17
CA ILE A 138 -29.69 3.42 -0.31
C ILE A 138 -29.43 1.94 -0.62
N LEU A 139 -29.79 1.03 0.30
CA LEU A 139 -29.60 -0.41 0.10
C LEU A 139 -30.40 -0.96 -1.09
N ARG A 140 -31.66 -0.52 -1.25
CA ARG A 140 -32.44 -0.86 -2.44
C ARG A 140 -31.76 -0.39 -3.72
N ARG A 141 -31.23 0.84 -3.73
CA ARG A 141 -30.54 1.40 -4.90
C ARG A 141 -29.27 0.63 -5.25
N LEU A 142 -28.48 0.25 -4.25
CA LEU A 142 -27.29 -0.58 -4.48
C LEU A 142 -27.66 -1.96 -5.02
N GLY A 143 -28.72 -2.59 -4.49
CA GLY A 143 -29.22 -3.88 -5.00
C GLY A 143 -29.74 -3.82 -6.44
N ILE A 144 -30.23 -2.67 -6.91
CA ILE A 144 -30.60 -2.46 -8.32
C ILE A 144 -29.35 -2.40 -9.20
N MET A 145 -28.28 -1.77 -8.74
CA MET A 145 -27.02 -1.63 -9.50
C MET A 145 -26.24 -2.94 -9.60
N PHE A 146 -26.35 -3.78 -8.57
CA PHE A 146 -25.61 -5.02 -8.38
C PHE A 146 -26.57 -6.15 -7.96
N PRO A 147 -27.41 -6.67 -8.88
CA PRO A 147 -28.39 -7.69 -8.53
C PRO A 147 -27.73 -9.03 -8.21
N GLU A 148 -28.20 -9.73 -7.16
CA GLU A 148 -27.69 -11.06 -6.77
C GLU A 148 -27.91 -12.14 -7.84
N LYS A 149 -28.97 -11.99 -8.65
CA LYS A 149 -29.28 -12.90 -9.76
C LYS A 149 -29.23 -12.12 -11.06
N ARG A 150 -28.54 -12.72 -12.03
CA ARG A 150 -28.49 -12.20 -13.39
C ARG A 150 -29.91 -12.06 -13.93
N GLN A 151 -30.32 -10.83 -14.24
CA GLN A 151 -31.62 -10.58 -14.84
C GLN A 151 -31.55 -11.03 -16.31
N THR A 152 -32.31 -12.08 -16.66
CA THR A 152 -32.30 -12.68 -18.01
C THR A 152 -32.99 -11.82 -19.06
N HIS A 153 -33.80 -10.86 -18.62
CA HIS A 153 -34.34 -9.79 -19.44
C HIS A 153 -33.82 -8.47 -18.89
N TRP A 154 -32.99 -7.78 -19.66
CA TRP A 154 -32.82 -6.34 -19.46
C TRP A 154 -34.23 -5.74 -19.56
N PRO A 155 -34.75 -5.06 -18.53
CA PRO A 155 -36.02 -4.42 -18.71
C PRO A 155 -35.85 -3.42 -19.86
N LEU A 156 -36.84 -3.33 -20.76
CA LEU A 156 -36.97 -2.20 -21.68
C LEU A 156 -36.96 -0.84 -20.92
N ASP A 157 -37.04 -0.89 -19.59
CA ASP A 157 -36.77 0.18 -18.65
C ASP A 157 -35.27 0.46 -18.51
N HIS A 158 -34.76 1.29 -19.42
CA HIS A 158 -33.54 2.06 -19.20
C HIS A 158 -33.54 2.62 -17.76
N PRO A 159 -32.41 2.67 -17.02
CA PRO A 159 -32.38 3.23 -15.65
C PRO A 159 -32.91 4.67 -15.52
N PHE A 160 -33.04 5.39 -16.64
CA PHE A 160 -33.67 6.71 -16.72
C PHE A 160 -35.21 6.67 -16.74
N ASN A 161 -35.81 5.56 -17.15
CA ASN A 161 -37.25 5.39 -17.32
C ASN A 161 -37.92 4.77 -16.09
N ASN A 162 -37.15 4.27 -15.13
CA ASN A 162 -37.71 3.68 -13.92
C ASN A 162 -38.11 4.80 -12.93
N PRO A 163 -39.41 5.01 -12.65
CA PRO A 163 -39.90 6.07 -11.77
C PRO A 163 -39.39 5.95 -10.32
N ASP A 164 -38.98 4.74 -9.90
CA ASP A 164 -38.36 4.50 -8.59
C ASP A 164 -36.99 5.20 -8.43
N HIS A 165 -36.41 5.69 -9.53
CA HIS A 165 -35.14 6.43 -9.50
C HIS A 165 -35.30 7.93 -9.31
N SER A 166 -36.53 8.47 -9.33
CA SER A 166 -36.81 9.90 -9.19
C SER A 166 -36.28 10.47 -7.86
N PHE A 167 -35.67 11.67 -7.94
CA PHE A 167 -34.92 12.29 -6.85
C PHE A 167 -35.59 13.61 -6.48
N ASN A 168 -36.08 13.75 -5.24
CA ASN A 168 -36.77 14.97 -4.80
C ASN A 168 -36.33 15.46 -3.41
N GLN A 169 -35.06 15.22 -3.04
CA GLN A 169 -34.47 15.79 -1.82
C GLN A 169 -33.21 16.57 -2.16
N GLN A 170 -33.25 17.89 -1.91
CA GLN A 170 -32.03 18.70 -1.79
C GLN A 170 -31.24 18.20 -0.58
N LEU A 171 -30.02 17.73 -0.83
CA LEU A 171 -29.11 17.35 0.23
C LEU A 171 -28.54 18.63 0.85
N PRO A 172 -28.55 18.77 2.19
CA PRO A 172 -27.68 19.73 2.83
C PRO A 172 -26.24 19.29 2.58
N SER A 173 -25.46 20.15 1.93
CA SER A 173 -24.00 20.07 1.97
C SER A 173 -23.57 20.28 3.42
N LEU A 174 -23.54 19.20 4.22
CA LEU A 174 -23.31 19.27 5.67
C LEU A 174 -21.91 19.77 6.03
N TYR A 175 -20.97 19.83 5.07
CA TYR A 175 -19.61 20.27 5.30
C TYR A 175 -19.13 21.18 4.16
N PRO A 176 -18.43 22.29 4.46
CA PRO A 176 -17.65 22.98 3.45
C PRO A 176 -16.62 22.02 2.80
N PRO A 177 -16.25 22.24 1.53
CA PRO A 177 -15.39 21.33 0.77
C PRO A 177 -14.04 21.04 1.46
N ASP A 178 -13.54 21.98 2.27
CA ASP A 178 -12.25 21.89 2.94
C ASP A 178 -12.30 21.24 4.33
N SER A 179 -13.48 20.81 4.79
CA SER A 179 -13.65 20.23 6.15
C SER A 179 -14.21 18.80 6.14
N LEU A 180 -14.06 18.09 5.03
CA LEU A 180 -14.61 16.75 4.91
C LEU A 180 -13.85 15.76 5.81
N PRO A 181 -14.55 14.84 6.48
CA PRO A 181 -13.92 13.79 7.28
C PRO A 181 -12.99 12.94 6.41
N THR A 182 -11.81 12.63 6.94
CA THR A 182 -10.80 11.80 6.25
C THR A 182 -10.45 10.58 7.11
N MET A 183 -10.08 9.48 6.45
CA MET A 183 -9.68 8.23 7.06
C MET A 183 -8.22 7.95 6.73
N ALA A 184 -7.45 7.60 7.75
CA ALA A 184 -6.23 6.83 7.59
C ALA A 184 -6.52 5.34 7.73
N TYR A 185 -5.68 4.51 7.13
CA TYR A 185 -5.79 3.06 7.19
C TYR A 185 -4.51 2.43 7.72
N VAL A 186 -4.67 1.41 8.55
CA VAL A 186 -3.59 0.56 9.02
C VAL A 186 -3.90 -0.86 8.57
N ALA A 187 -3.07 -1.38 7.68
CA ALA A 187 -3.15 -2.71 7.13
C ALA A 187 -2.13 -3.62 7.81
N VAL A 188 -2.63 -4.63 8.53
CA VAL A 188 -1.82 -5.71 9.08
C VAL A 188 -1.82 -6.85 8.07
N LEU A 189 -0.64 -7.22 7.59
CA LEU A 189 -0.45 -8.33 6.66
C LEU A 189 -0.23 -9.61 7.46
N HIS A 190 -1.08 -10.61 7.20
CA HIS A 190 -0.95 -11.93 7.80
C HIS A 190 0.07 -12.76 7.02
N PRO A 191 0.92 -13.53 7.71
CA PRO A 191 1.79 -14.48 7.03
C PRO A 191 0.91 -15.50 6.29
N PHE A 192 1.25 -15.75 5.03
CA PHE A 192 0.58 -16.76 4.23
C PHE A 192 0.70 -18.14 4.92
N ASP A 193 -0.42 -18.85 5.07
CA ASP A 193 -0.37 -20.24 5.52
C ASP A 193 0.16 -21.10 4.37
N LEU A 194 1.46 -21.41 4.43
CA LEU A 194 2.17 -22.26 3.45
C LEU A 194 1.56 -23.67 3.35
N LYS A 195 0.68 -24.08 4.28
CA LYS A 195 -0.08 -25.34 4.16
C LYS A 195 -0.93 -25.40 2.89
N SER A 196 -1.35 -24.25 2.35
CA SER A 196 -2.15 -24.17 1.12
C SER A 196 -1.36 -24.44 -0.17
N LEU A 197 -0.02 -24.40 -0.13
CA LEU A 197 0.87 -24.58 -1.29
C LEU A 197 1.31 -26.03 -1.52
N GLY A 198 0.80 -27.00 -0.75
CA GLY A 198 1.10 -28.42 -0.96
C GLY A 198 2.53 -28.85 -0.58
N GLU A 199 3.36 -27.93 -0.08
CA GLU A 199 4.67 -28.28 0.48
C GLU A 199 4.49 -28.91 1.86
N ARG A 200 4.98 -30.15 1.98
CA ARG A 200 4.74 -31.08 3.09
C ARG A 200 5.45 -30.76 4.41
N GLU A 201 6.02 -29.56 4.59
CA GLU A 201 6.68 -29.19 5.84
C GLU A 201 5.96 -28.00 6.48
N ALA A 202 4.75 -28.25 6.94
CA ALA A 202 4.11 -27.42 7.94
C ALA A 202 4.96 -27.48 9.22
N LEU A 203 5.80 -26.46 9.46
CA LEU A 203 6.30 -26.17 10.79
C LEU A 203 5.09 -25.93 11.68
N THR A 204 4.75 -26.95 12.48
CA THR A 204 3.64 -26.92 13.42
C THR A 204 3.84 -25.74 14.36
N TYR A 205 2.92 -24.79 14.30
CA TYR A 205 2.85 -23.56 15.11
C TYR A 205 2.50 -23.86 16.59
N GLY A 206 3.10 -24.90 17.18
CA GLY A 206 2.64 -25.54 18.41
C GLY A 206 3.65 -25.65 19.54
N ASP A 207 4.90 -25.22 19.35
CA ASP A 207 5.88 -25.25 20.45
C ASP A 207 5.98 -23.87 21.13
N ASN A 208 5.65 -23.83 22.42
CA ASN A 208 5.63 -22.65 23.30
C ASN A 208 7.02 -22.02 23.52
N THR A 209 8.05 -22.54 22.86
CA THR A 209 9.45 -22.11 22.96
C THR A 209 9.86 -21.12 21.86
N THR A 210 9.02 -20.92 20.84
CA THR A 210 9.31 -20.01 19.73
C THR A 210 8.74 -18.60 19.96
N PRO A 211 9.54 -17.52 19.94
CA PRO A 211 9.03 -16.15 20.07
C PRO A 211 8.07 -15.82 18.92
N PRO A 212 6.99 -15.04 19.13
CA PRO A 212 6.01 -14.75 18.09
C PRO A 212 6.64 -14.04 16.87
N LEU A 213 6.19 -14.40 15.66
CA LEU A 213 6.55 -13.66 14.44
C LEU A 213 5.94 -12.26 14.51
N ASN A 214 6.75 -11.24 14.21
CA ASN A 214 6.23 -9.88 14.11
C ASN A 214 5.38 -9.75 12.84
N LEU A 215 4.16 -9.25 12.98
CA LEU A 215 3.27 -9.02 11.85
C LEU A 215 3.72 -7.77 11.09
N THR A 216 3.72 -7.84 9.76
CA THR A 216 4.12 -6.70 8.93
C THR A 216 2.96 -5.72 8.78
N VAL A 217 3.22 -4.44 8.97
CA VAL A 217 2.20 -3.39 8.92
C VAL A 217 2.54 -2.35 7.84
N VAL A 218 1.51 -1.97 7.08
CA VAL A 218 1.51 -0.86 6.14
C VAL A 218 0.49 0.17 6.61
N ILE A 219 0.87 1.44 6.59
CA ILE A 219 -0.01 2.55 6.99
C ILE A 219 -0.25 3.45 5.79
N ILE A 220 -1.48 3.90 5.59
CA ILE A 220 -1.86 4.90 4.59
C ILE A 220 -2.47 6.09 5.34
N LEU A 221 -1.84 7.25 5.23
CA LEU A 221 -2.24 8.50 5.85
C LEU A 221 -2.67 9.48 4.75
N ASP A 222 -3.92 9.94 4.78
CA ASP A 222 -4.38 11.05 3.94
C ASP A 222 -4.59 12.27 4.83
N VAL A 223 -3.81 13.32 4.59
CA VAL A 223 -3.79 14.55 5.37
C VAL A 223 -4.00 15.70 4.38
N PRO A 224 -5.24 16.15 4.15
CA PRO A 224 -5.54 17.11 3.09
C PRO A 224 -4.99 18.51 3.34
N SER A 225 -4.79 18.90 4.60
CA SER A 225 -4.27 20.21 4.99
C SER A 225 -3.75 20.19 6.44
N PRO A 226 -3.00 21.23 6.87
CA PRO A 226 -2.46 21.30 8.23
C PRO A 226 -3.51 21.26 9.35
N SER A 227 -4.78 21.59 9.06
CA SER A 227 -5.85 21.53 10.06
C SER A 227 -6.16 20.13 10.56
N TYR A 228 -5.74 19.09 9.83
CA TYR A 228 -5.94 17.69 10.20
C TYR A 228 -4.82 17.13 11.09
N VAL A 229 -3.65 17.80 11.14
CA VAL A 229 -2.45 17.30 11.83
C VAL A 229 -2.71 17.08 13.32
N ALA A 230 -3.40 18.00 13.99
CA ALA A 230 -3.70 17.88 15.41
C ALA A 230 -4.60 16.66 15.71
N SER A 231 -5.64 16.42 14.90
CA SER A 231 -6.49 15.23 15.07
C SER A 231 -5.74 13.94 14.78
N LEU A 232 -4.82 13.94 13.81
CA LEU A 232 -3.99 12.79 13.49
C LEU A 232 -3.11 12.42 14.68
N LEU A 233 -2.37 13.39 15.22
CA LEU A 233 -1.50 13.22 16.38
C LEU A 233 -2.27 12.65 17.58
N ASP A 234 -3.45 13.20 17.85
CA ASP A 234 -4.33 12.80 18.94
C ASP A 234 -4.87 11.36 18.75
N SER A 235 -5.19 10.97 17.52
CA SER A 235 -5.58 9.59 17.18
C SER A 235 -4.44 8.58 17.37
N PHE A 236 -3.21 8.93 16.98
CA PHE A 236 -2.04 8.06 17.12
C PHE A 236 -1.51 7.98 18.56
N THR A 237 -1.65 9.05 19.33
CA THR A 237 -1.19 9.10 20.74
C THR A 237 -2.12 8.32 21.67
N ARG A 238 -3.44 8.43 21.46
CA ARG A 238 -4.42 7.82 22.39
C ARG A 238 -4.70 6.35 22.11
N SER A 239 -4.48 5.87 20.89
CA SER A 239 -4.78 4.48 20.55
C SER A 239 -3.66 3.54 21.02
N PRO A 240 -3.94 2.57 21.90
CA PRO A 240 -2.92 1.63 22.39
C PRO A 240 -2.28 0.80 21.27
N LEU A 241 -3.06 0.46 20.22
CA LEU A 241 -2.58 -0.31 19.07
C LEU A 241 -1.36 0.34 18.41
N TYR A 242 -1.37 1.67 18.29
CA TYR A 242 -0.33 2.42 17.58
C TYR A 242 0.87 2.72 18.48
N ARG A 243 0.62 2.94 19.77
CA ARG A 243 1.68 3.07 20.77
C ARG A 243 2.54 1.81 20.86
N ASP A 244 1.91 0.64 20.80
CA ASP A 244 2.62 -0.63 20.87
C ASP A 244 3.50 -0.88 19.62
N GLY A 245 3.12 -0.34 18.46
CA GLY A 245 3.91 -0.37 17.22
C GLY A 245 5.15 0.53 17.23
N GLN A 246 5.22 1.51 18.13
CA GLN A 246 6.39 2.40 18.34
C GLN A 246 7.38 1.86 19.39
N SER A 247 7.08 0.73 20.04
CA SER A 247 7.94 0.10 21.05
C SER A 247 9.19 -0.55 20.44
N GLN A 248 10.23 -0.79 21.24
CA GLN A 248 11.49 -1.42 20.82
C GLN A 248 11.37 -2.92 20.53
N SER A 249 10.30 -3.58 20.98
CA SER A 249 9.99 -5.00 20.70
C SER A 249 8.51 -5.20 20.32
N PRO A 250 8.06 -4.58 19.23
CA PRO A 250 6.65 -4.52 18.90
C PRO A 250 6.18 -5.85 18.28
N LYS A 251 4.99 -6.31 18.67
CA LYS A 251 4.25 -7.38 17.97
C LYS A 251 4.10 -7.10 16.47
N TYR A 252 4.19 -5.83 16.08
CA TYR A 252 3.98 -5.32 14.74
C TYR A 252 5.25 -4.62 14.25
N THR A 253 5.72 -4.96 13.05
CA THR A 253 6.81 -4.24 12.38
C THR A 253 6.23 -3.35 11.29
N ILE A 254 6.36 -2.03 11.47
CA ILE A 254 5.90 -1.04 10.48
C ILE A 254 6.92 -0.98 9.34
N HIS A 255 6.54 -1.53 8.19
CA HIS A 255 7.42 -1.63 7.02
C HIS A 255 7.39 -0.36 6.18
N SER A 256 6.18 0.17 5.93
CA SER A 256 5.99 1.34 5.06
C SER A 256 4.81 2.19 5.50
N ILE A 257 4.96 3.50 5.32
CA ILE A 257 3.91 4.48 5.54
C ILE A 257 3.77 5.31 4.25
N PHE A 258 2.56 5.33 3.71
CA PHE A 258 2.20 6.19 2.59
C PHE A 258 1.57 7.47 3.12
N HIS A 259 2.17 8.61 2.80
CA HIS A 259 1.74 9.93 3.20
C HIS A 259 1.13 10.64 1.99
N LEU A 260 -0.19 10.75 1.93
CA LEU A 260 -0.89 11.56 0.95
C LEU A 260 -1.10 12.95 1.57
N CYS A 261 -0.14 13.83 1.33
CA CYS A 261 -0.09 15.17 1.91
C CYS A 261 -0.71 16.19 0.95
N GLY A 262 -1.65 17.00 1.44
CA GLY A 262 -2.05 18.22 0.76
C GLY A 262 -1.08 19.37 1.01
N ASP A 263 -1.44 20.55 0.51
CA ASP A 263 -0.59 21.73 0.52
C ASP A 263 -0.25 22.16 1.97
N GLY A 264 1.03 22.49 2.21
CA GLY A 264 1.55 22.97 3.50
C GLY A 264 1.66 21.93 4.62
N VAL A 265 1.29 20.67 4.38
CA VAL A 265 1.37 19.61 5.43
C VAL A 265 2.80 19.23 5.76
N LEU A 266 3.69 19.15 4.76
CA LEU A 266 5.10 18.82 4.98
C LEU A 266 5.92 19.98 5.55
N ASP A 267 5.42 21.21 5.41
CA ASP A 267 6.01 22.40 6.05
C ASP A 267 5.64 22.49 7.54
N ASP A 268 4.63 21.74 7.99
CA ASP A 268 4.21 21.72 9.39
C ASP A 268 5.21 20.91 10.24
N ALA A 269 5.95 21.62 11.09
CA ALA A 269 6.95 21.01 11.98
C ALA A 269 6.37 19.87 12.86
N ARG A 270 5.10 19.96 13.25
CA ARG A 270 4.45 18.92 14.07
C ARG A 270 4.24 17.64 13.27
N TYR A 271 3.99 17.76 11.97
CA TYR A 271 3.85 16.61 11.08
C TYR A 271 5.21 15.95 10.81
N VAL A 272 6.25 16.74 10.61
CA VAL A 272 7.62 16.22 10.46
C VAL A 272 8.09 15.51 11.73
N GLU A 273 7.82 16.08 12.92
CA GLU A 273 8.10 15.43 14.20
C GLU A 273 7.34 14.11 14.34
N PHE A 274 6.06 14.09 13.96
CA PHE A 274 5.26 12.87 13.92
C PHE A 274 5.89 11.77 13.05
N MET A 275 6.39 12.13 11.86
CA MET A 275 7.07 11.18 10.99
C MET A 275 8.34 10.59 11.62
N ASN A 276 9.07 11.40 12.41
CA ASN A 276 10.28 10.95 13.10
C ASN A 276 10.01 10.05 14.32
N ASN A 277 8.76 9.95 14.78
CA ASN A 277 8.38 9.06 15.89
C ASN A 277 8.26 7.58 15.46
N PHE A 278 8.34 7.28 14.17
CA PHE A 278 8.37 5.92 13.67
C PHE A 278 9.77 5.30 13.73
N PRO A 279 9.89 3.96 13.82
CA PRO A 279 11.19 3.29 13.85
C PRO A 279 12.07 3.68 12.66
N ARG A 280 13.39 3.81 12.87
CA ARG A 280 14.34 4.24 11.82
C ARG A 280 14.35 3.36 10.57
N GLY A 281 13.90 2.12 10.66
CA GLY A 281 13.80 1.18 9.53
C GLY A 281 12.54 1.34 8.68
N THR A 282 11.60 2.19 9.08
CA THR A 282 10.34 2.38 8.35
C THR A 282 10.55 3.23 7.09
N ASN A 283 9.97 2.78 5.98
CA ASN A 283 9.99 3.53 4.73
C ASN A 283 8.83 4.54 4.71
N HIS A 284 9.12 5.81 4.49
CA HIS A 284 8.13 6.87 4.32
C HIS A 284 8.01 7.21 2.84
N ILE A 285 6.85 6.98 2.25
CA ILE A 285 6.56 7.23 0.85
C ILE A 285 5.56 8.38 0.77
N ILE A 286 5.94 9.48 0.15
CA ILE A 286 5.25 10.76 0.33
C ILE A 286 4.77 11.26 -1.02
N SER A 287 3.47 11.50 -1.15
CA SER A 287 2.89 12.28 -2.25
C SER A 287 2.51 13.65 -1.73
N SER A 288 3.04 14.68 -2.36
CA SER A 288 2.64 16.07 -2.11
C SER A 288 2.59 16.86 -3.41
N PRO A 289 1.47 17.53 -3.75
CA PRO A 289 1.37 18.36 -4.95
C PRO A 289 2.40 19.48 -5.08
N GLU A 290 3.04 19.89 -3.98
CA GLU A 290 4.08 20.92 -3.98
C GLU A 290 5.47 20.36 -4.29
N HIS A 291 5.72 19.10 -3.97
CA HIS A 291 7.03 18.45 -4.07
C HIS A 291 7.10 17.34 -5.12
N ASP A 292 5.96 16.82 -5.57
CA ASP A 292 5.85 15.85 -6.64
C ASP A 292 6.05 16.54 -8.00
N ARG A 293 6.61 15.80 -8.97
CA ARG A 293 6.73 16.27 -10.35
C ARG A 293 5.38 16.16 -11.05
N ASP A 294 4.99 17.18 -11.79
CA ASP A 294 3.81 17.14 -12.66
C ASP A 294 4.22 16.54 -14.02
N LEU A 295 4.40 15.22 -14.04
CA LEU A 295 4.76 14.47 -15.24
C LEU A 295 3.54 14.19 -16.11
N VAL A 296 3.75 14.06 -17.41
CA VAL A 296 2.71 13.64 -18.35
C VAL A 296 2.26 12.22 -18.00
N THR A 297 1.07 12.09 -17.41
CA THR A 297 0.51 10.79 -16.99
C THR A 297 0.02 9.96 -18.18
N PHE A 298 -0.43 10.62 -19.25
CA PHE A 298 -0.97 9.98 -20.45
C PHE A 298 -0.22 10.48 -21.67
N GLU A 299 0.79 9.74 -22.08
CA GLU A 299 1.48 9.99 -23.35
C GLU A 299 0.48 9.77 -24.50
N ASN A 300 0.02 10.88 -25.09
CA ASN A 300 -0.85 10.83 -26.26
C ASN A 300 -0.05 11.23 -27.50
N VAL A 301 0.49 10.23 -28.20
CA VAL A 301 1.23 10.42 -29.45
C VAL A 301 0.40 11.21 -30.47
N HIS A 302 -0.92 11.05 -30.49
CA HIS A 302 -1.79 11.81 -31.39
C HIS A 302 -1.84 13.29 -31.05
N GLN A 303 -1.81 13.69 -29.76
CA GLN A 303 -1.79 15.10 -29.38
C GLN A 303 -0.50 15.78 -29.88
N SER A 304 0.65 15.13 -29.72
CA SER A 304 1.94 15.66 -30.22
C SER A 304 2.00 15.69 -31.75
N THR A 305 1.32 14.76 -32.43
CA THR A 305 1.19 14.76 -33.90
C THR A 305 0.24 15.87 -34.38
N MET A 306 -0.90 16.07 -33.72
CA MET A 306 -1.86 17.13 -34.06
C MET A 306 -1.32 18.53 -33.73
N ASN A 307 -0.58 18.69 -32.63
CA ASN A 307 0.12 19.93 -32.30
C ASN A 307 1.12 20.35 -33.39
N ARG A 308 1.77 19.37 -34.06
CA ARG A 308 2.65 19.64 -35.20
C ARG A 308 1.90 20.13 -36.45
N LEU A 309 0.62 19.78 -36.60
CA LEU A 309 -0.23 20.24 -37.71
C LEU A 309 -0.78 21.64 -37.46
N ASP A 310 -1.31 21.87 -36.26
CA ASP A 310 -1.82 23.18 -35.83
C ASP A 310 -1.61 23.36 -34.31
N PRO A 311 -0.58 24.10 -33.89
CA PRO A 311 -0.26 24.27 -32.47
C PRO A 311 -1.21 25.19 -31.72
N VAL A 312 -2.01 25.99 -32.43
CA VAL A 312 -3.00 26.90 -31.82
C VAL A 312 -4.28 26.12 -31.50
N VAL A 313 -4.74 25.29 -32.43
CA VAL A 313 -5.93 24.43 -32.24
C VAL A 313 -5.62 23.27 -31.30
N PHE A 314 -4.43 22.68 -31.41
CA PHE A 314 -4.01 21.53 -30.60
C PHE A 314 -2.82 21.91 -29.71
N PRO A 315 -3.03 22.63 -28.60
CA PRO A 315 -1.94 23.00 -27.71
C PRO A 315 -1.25 21.76 -27.14
N GLY A 316 0.05 21.87 -26.90
CA GLY A 316 0.82 20.83 -26.23
C GLY A 316 0.29 20.55 -24.81
N PRO A 317 0.52 19.34 -24.27
CA PRO A 317 0.21 19.06 -22.88
C PRO A 317 1.01 20.00 -21.97
N LYS A 318 0.36 20.53 -20.94
CA LYS A 318 1.05 21.25 -19.87
C LYS A 318 1.54 20.23 -18.85
N PHE A 319 2.81 20.34 -18.48
CA PHE A 319 3.46 19.51 -17.47
C PHE A 319 4.61 20.33 -16.86
N SER A 320 5.01 20.01 -15.63
CA SER A 320 6.13 20.64 -14.94
C SER A 320 7.05 19.54 -14.40
N PRO A 321 8.19 19.26 -15.07
CA PRO A 321 9.12 18.25 -14.60
C PRO A 321 9.81 18.66 -13.29
N GLU A 322 9.90 19.98 -13.04
CA GLU A 322 10.39 20.52 -11.78
C GLU A 322 9.21 20.69 -10.80
N PRO A 323 9.34 20.20 -9.57
CA PRO A 323 8.34 20.42 -8.53
C PRO A 323 8.30 21.91 -8.13
N LYS A 324 7.19 22.35 -7.52
CA LYS A 324 7.05 23.75 -7.07
C LYS A 324 8.04 24.09 -5.96
N LYS A 325 8.34 23.13 -5.09
CA LYS A 325 9.31 23.20 -4.00
C LYS A 325 10.28 22.03 -4.12
N GLY A 326 11.58 22.30 -4.02
CA GLY A 326 12.59 21.25 -4.05
C GLY A 326 12.48 20.32 -2.85
N TRP A 327 12.81 19.03 -3.03
CA TRP A 327 12.84 18.07 -1.93
C TRP A 327 13.83 18.46 -0.81
N SER A 328 14.92 19.12 -1.19
CA SER A 328 15.94 19.63 -0.27
C SER A 328 15.46 20.78 0.62
N GLU A 329 14.33 21.41 0.31
CA GLU A 329 13.74 22.49 1.12
C GLU A 329 13.03 21.93 2.36
N ILE A 330 12.66 20.64 2.36
CA ILE A 330 11.97 20.01 3.49
C ILE A 330 13.01 19.62 4.55
N SER A 331 13.06 20.39 5.63
CA SER A 331 13.98 20.12 6.75
C SER A 331 13.43 19.04 7.69
N GLY A 332 14.29 18.12 8.12
CA GLY A 332 13.98 17.21 9.24
C GLY A 332 13.20 15.95 8.87
N LEU A 333 13.07 15.58 7.60
CA LEU A 333 12.46 14.32 7.20
C LEU A 333 13.23 13.11 7.76
N PRO A 334 12.54 12.00 8.08
CA PRO A 334 13.20 10.73 8.40
C PRO A 334 14.15 10.28 7.29
N ALA A 335 15.22 9.58 7.66
CA ALA A 335 16.28 9.16 6.73
C ALA A 335 15.76 8.33 5.54
N ASN A 336 14.74 7.49 5.76
CA ASN A 336 14.14 6.63 4.74
C ASN A 336 12.87 7.26 4.17
N SER A 337 12.94 8.50 3.71
CA SER A 337 11.82 9.23 3.09
C SER A 337 12.03 9.37 1.59
N PHE A 338 11.02 9.00 0.80
CA PHE A 338 11.06 8.99 -0.65
C PHE A 338 9.79 9.63 -1.24
N PRO A 339 9.89 10.37 -2.36
CA PRO A 339 8.72 10.83 -3.09
C PRO A 339 7.96 9.63 -3.68
N LEU A 340 6.62 9.74 -3.75
CA LEU A 340 5.76 8.78 -4.41
C LEU A 340 5.77 9.06 -5.93
N GLU A 341 6.55 8.28 -6.66
CA GLU A 341 6.67 8.42 -8.12
C GLU A 341 5.90 7.32 -8.88
N PRO A 342 5.40 7.60 -10.10
CA PRO A 342 4.85 6.57 -10.97
C PRO A 342 5.85 5.43 -11.20
N GLY A 343 5.38 4.18 -11.08
CA GLY A 343 6.22 2.99 -11.24
C GLY A 343 7.01 2.58 -9.99
N LEU A 344 6.92 3.34 -8.89
CA LEU A 344 7.45 2.91 -7.60
C LEU A 344 6.75 1.61 -7.16
N ALA A 345 7.52 0.53 -7.04
CA ALA A 345 7.04 -0.76 -6.57
C ALA A 345 7.78 -1.15 -5.28
N LEU A 346 7.02 -1.44 -4.21
CA LEU A 346 7.58 -1.93 -2.96
C LEU A 346 7.22 -3.40 -2.78
N HIS A 347 8.24 -4.25 -2.77
CA HIS A 347 8.07 -5.66 -2.48
C HIS A 347 8.12 -5.89 -0.97
N ILE A 348 6.96 -6.17 -0.39
CA ILE A 348 6.84 -6.51 1.02
C ILE A 348 6.86 -8.03 1.14
N ARG A 349 7.85 -8.55 1.86
CA ARG A 349 7.86 -9.95 2.28
C ARG A 349 7.54 -10.00 3.76
N PRO A 350 6.57 -10.82 4.20
CA PRO A 350 6.45 -11.16 5.61
C PRO A 350 7.83 -11.64 6.08
N SER A 351 8.27 -11.17 7.25
CA SER A 351 9.54 -11.62 7.82
C SER A 351 9.46 -13.11 8.13
N LEU A 352 9.85 -13.95 7.18
CA LEU A 352 10.13 -15.35 7.41
C LEU A 352 11.42 -15.42 8.24
N ARG A 353 11.44 -16.24 9.29
CA ARG A 353 12.73 -16.54 9.94
C ARG A 353 13.66 -17.12 8.87
N PRO A 354 14.97 -16.82 8.93
CA PRO A 354 15.93 -17.69 8.30
C PRO A 354 15.67 -19.09 8.88
N ALA A 355 15.14 -20.00 8.07
CA ALA A 355 15.14 -21.40 8.44
C ALA A 355 16.60 -21.79 8.50
N VAL A 356 17.19 -21.80 9.70
CA VAL A 356 18.46 -22.48 9.91
C VAL A 356 18.10 -23.96 9.84
N PHE A 357 18.03 -24.47 8.62
CA PHE A 357 17.90 -25.88 8.37
C PHE A 357 19.25 -26.49 8.76
N PHE A 358 19.32 -27.05 9.96
CA PHE A 358 20.30 -28.09 10.21
C PHE A 358 19.71 -29.32 9.53
N PRO A 359 20.20 -29.73 8.33
CA PRO A 359 19.81 -31.02 7.80
C PRO A 359 20.03 -32.04 8.93
N PRO A 360 19.06 -32.92 9.23
CA PRO A 360 19.32 -34.00 10.17
C PRO A 360 20.60 -34.68 9.68
N PRO A 361 21.56 -34.99 10.57
CA PRO A 361 22.78 -35.67 10.17
C PRO A 361 22.35 -36.88 9.38
N VAL A 362 22.66 -36.89 8.08
CA VAL A 362 22.33 -37.99 7.20
C VAL A 362 23.07 -39.17 7.80
N LYS A 363 22.36 -40.01 8.56
CA LYS A 363 22.84 -41.32 8.95
C LYS A 363 22.74 -42.15 7.69
N ASP A 364 23.67 -41.92 6.77
CA ASP A 364 23.87 -42.81 5.66
C ASP A 364 24.63 -44.02 6.21
N PRO A 365 23.99 -45.20 6.37
CA PRO A 365 24.67 -46.39 6.85
C PRO A 365 25.72 -46.92 5.85
N THR A 366 25.86 -46.29 4.67
CA THR A 366 26.85 -46.66 3.65
C THR A 366 28.08 -45.77 3.60
N VAL A 367 28.18 -44.72 4.42
CA VAL A 367 29.47 -44.02 4.62
C VAL A 367 30.29 -44.78 5.66
N THR A 368 30.70 -46.01 5.29
CA THR A 368 31.95 -46.57 5.79
C THR A 368 33.06 -45.58 5.47
N GLN A 369 33.92 -45.31 6.46
CA GLN A 369 35.20 -44.61 6.32
C GLN A 369 35.71 -44.67 4.88
N PHE A 370 35.82 -43.50 4.23
CA PHE A 370 36.65 -43.38 3.03
C PHE A 370 38.09 -43.70 3.46
N ASP A 371 38.46 -44.98 3.41
CA ASP A 371 39.86 -45.39 3.40
C ASP A 371 40.44 -44.89 2.09
N LEU A 372 40.94 -43.65 2.13
CA LEU A 372 41.76 -43.11 1.07
C LEU A 372 42.92 -44.09 0.89
N SER A 373 43.03 -44.65 -0.32
CA SER A 373 44.16 -45.53 -0.63
C SER A 373 45.48 -44.81 -0.32
N PRO A 374 46.55 -45.52 0.07
CA PRO A 374 47.83 -44.89 0.39
C PRO A 374 48.38 -43.97 -0.71
N SER A 375 47.98 -44.21 -1.97
CA SER A 375 48.32 -43.35 -3.10
C SER A 375 47.56 -42.02 -3.08
N ALA A 376 46.27 -42.03 -2.74
CA ALA A 376 45.44 -40.82 -2.65
C ALA A 376 45.85 -39.94 -1.46
N LEU A 377 46.27 -40.54 -0.34
CA LEU A 377 46.84 -39.81 0.80
C LEU A 377 48.13 -39.07 0.42
N LYS A 378 49.04 -39.74 -0.31
CA LYS A 378 50.26 -39.11 -0.81
C LYS A 378 49.98 -37.96 -1.77
N GLU A 379 48.98 -38.11 -2.62
CA GLU A 379 48.60 -37.06 -3.57
C GLU A 379 47.97 -35.85 -2.86
N PHE A 380 47.15 -36.11 -1.83
CA PHE A 380 46.57 -35.07 -0.99
C PHE A 380 47.63 -34.32 -0.15
N GLU A 381 48.59 -35.04 0.43
CA GLU A 381 49.73 -34.45 1.14
C GLU A 381 50.60 -33.60 0.20
N LYS A 382 50.85 -34.07 -1.02
CA LYS A 382 51.58 -33.31 -2.05
C LYS A 382 50.85 -32.01 -2.41
N VAL A 383 49.53 -32.06 -2.57
CA VAL A 383 48.69 -30.89 -2.86
C VAL A 383 48.67 -29.92 -1.68
N GLN A 384 48.63 -30.40 -0.44
CA GLN A 384 48.73 -29.54 0.74
C GLN A 384 50.11 -28.85 0.85
N GLU A 385 51.18 -29.56 0.51
CA GLU A 385 52.54 -29.00 0.55
C GLU A 385 52.76 -27.98 -0.58
N GLU A 386 52.24 -28.24 -1.78
CA GLU A 386 52.19 -27.26 -2.88
C GLU A 386 51.36 -26.02 -2.50
N ALA A 387 50.22 -26.19 -1.84
CA ALA A 387 49.40 -25.07 -1.37
C ALA A 387 50.14 -24.22 -0.32
N ARG A 388 50.81 -24.85 0.65
CA ARG A 388 51.59 -24.16 1.68
C ARG A 388 52.79 -23.39 1.11
N THR A 389 53.49 -23.98 0.14
CA THR A 389 54.64 -23.32 -0.51
C THR A 389 54.22 -22.20 -1.45
N THR A 390 53.07 -22.33 -2.11
CA THR A 390 52.53 -21.30 -3.01
C THR A 390 52.01 -20.07 -2.23
N ASP A 391 51.37 -20.29 -1.08
CA ASP A 391 50.85 -19.21 -0.24
C ASP A 391 51.97 -18.39 0.42
N TRP A 392 53.05 -19.08 0.85
CA TRP A 392 54.26 -18.42 1.36
C TRP A 392 55.02 -17.64 0.26
N GLY A 393 55.06 -18.17 -0.97
CA GLY A 393 55.66 -17.49 -2.13
C GLY A 393 54.90 -16.22 -2.51
N TYR A 394 53.56 -16.26 -2.46
CA TYR A 394 52.70 -15.12 -2.78
C TYR A 394 52.80 -14.00 -1.73
N GLN A 395 52.83 -14.34 -0.44
CA GLN A 395 53.02 -13.35 0.63
C GLN A 395 54.40 -12.70 0.59
N ARG A 396 55.48 -13.46 0.31
CA ARG A 396 56.83 -12.89 0.14
C ARG A 396 56.94 -11.97 -1.06
N MET A 397 56.28 -12.31 -2.17
CA MET A 397 56.24 -11.49 -3.38
C MET A 397 55.48 -10.17 -3.16
N LEU A 398 54.37 -10.21 -2.42
CA LEU A 398 53.61 -9.01 -2.04
C LEU A 398 54.39 -8.11 -1.07
N LEU A 399 55.07 -8.69 -0.07
CA LEU A 399 55.91 -7.95 0.88
C LEU A 399 57.13 -7.31 0.21
N ARG A 400 57.73 -7.96 -0.80
CA ARG A 400 58.87 -7.40 -1.54
C ARG A 400 58.48 -6.26 -2.47
N ARG A 401 57.27 -6.29 -3.06
CA ARG A 401 56.78 -5.25 -3.98
C ARG A 401 56.13 -4.04 -3.30
N SER A 402 55.61 -4.19 -2.09
CA SER A 402 55.19 -3.06 -1.25
C SER A 402 56.35 -2.10 -0.96
N LYS A 403 57.58 -2.62 -0.87
CA LYS A 403 58.80 -1.81 -0.71
C LYS A 403 59.30 -1.15 -2.01
N GLU A 404 58.82 -1.55 -3.19
CA GLU A 404 59.34 -1.08 -4.49
C GLU A 404 58.43 -0.07 -5.22
N GLY A 405 57.30 0.32 -4.62
CA GLY A 405 56.56 1.54 -4.99
C GLY A 405 56.22 1.72 -6.47
N ARG A 406 55.64 0.71 -7.14
CA ARG A 406 55.17 0.85 -8.53
C ARG A 406 53.76 0.31 -8.80
N ASP A 407 52.91 1.29 -9.13
CA ASP A 407 51.75 1.36 -10.02
C ASP A 407 50.75 0.17 -10.13
N SER A 408 49.50 0.44 -9.74
CA SER A 408 48.42 -0.52 -9.46
C SER A 408 47.49 -0.85 -10.65
N SER A 409 47.74 -0.32 -11.85
CA SER A 409 46.76 -0.36 -12.95
C SER A 409 46.65 -1.69 -13.73
N LYS A 410 47.52 -2.69 -13.50
CA LYS A 410 47.51 -3.96 -14.29
C LYS A 410 46.93 -5.20 -13.59
N TYR A 411 46.53 -5.13 -12.32
CA TYR A 411 46.12 -6.32 -11.56
C TYR A 411 44.62 -6.63 -11.52
N GLY A 412 43.78 -5.82 -12.18
CA GLY A 412 42.33 -6.05 -12.26
C GLY A 412 41.87 -7.32 -12.98
N ARG A 413 42.75 -8.02 -13.72
CA ARG A 413 42.36 -9.21 -14.51
C ARG A 413 42.64 -10.57 -13.86
N LEU A 414 43.40 -10.65 -12.76
CA LEU A 414 43.69 -11.94 -12.11
C LEU A 414 42.73 -12.27 -10.96
N ARG A 415 42.03 -11.26 -10.43
CA ARG A 415 41.03 -11.44 -9.35
C ARG A 415 39.76 -12.17 -9.82
N GLY A 416 39.49 -12.18 -11.12
CA GLY A 416 38.29 -12.79 -11.71
C GLY A 416 38.33 -14.32 -11.84
N ARG A 417 39.46 -14.99 -11.57
CA ARG A 417 39.62 -16.44 -11.85
C ARG A 417 39.77 -17.32 -10.60
N ILE A 418 39.78 -16.72 -9.40
CA ILE A 418 39.86 -17.46 -8.10
C ILE A 418 38.50 -17.47 -7.37
N MET A 419 37.53 -16.64 -7.78
CA MET A 419 36.17 -16.64 -7.21
C MET A 419 35.21 -17.64 -7.88
N SER A 420 35.69 -18.61 -8.66
CA SER A 420 34.85 -19.62 -9.33
C SER A 420 35.29 -21.07 -9.10
N ILE A 421 35.91 -21.36 -7.96
CA ILE A 421 36.11 -22.74 -7.47
C ILE A 421 35.39 -22.87 -6.13
#